data_AF-A0AAX3JLQ7-F1
#
_entry.id   AF-A0AAX3JLQ7-F1
#
_cell.length_a   1.000
_cell.length_b   1.000
_cell.length_c   1.000
_cell.angle_alpha   90.00
_cell.angle_beta   90.00
_cell.angle_gamma   90.00
#
_symmetry.space_group_name_H-M   'P 1'
#
loop_
_entity.id
_entity.type
_entity.pdbx_description
1 polymer ?
#
loop_
_entity_poly.entity_id
_entity_poly.type
_entity_poly.pdbx_seq_one_letter_code
_entity_poly.pdbx_strand_id
1 'polypeptide(L)'
;MDLILSKIVLVFLLIIPLVPTYGTDKEKFEKLNKLYMLYNLSNNLPKELETINAIKNLNLEYYYLLMTKYLLKIKKYEEANNFLKKMKEPKDKNTQNEVLLLKLIINEDNISEDEINELLQKDKDLDIKIIYQLYNIARIKNDTISLRIKNIILKKYPKSIYSYKIKRNE
;
A
#
# COMPACT_ATOMS: atom_id res chain seq x y z
N MET A 1 -20.69 -3.87 -56.31
CA MET A 1 -21.17 -2.70 -55.54
C MET A 1 -20.38 -2.65 -54.23
N ASP A 2 -19.05 -2.69 -54.32
CA ASP A 2 -18.21 -3.16 -53.19
C ASP A 2 -17.03 -2.23 -52.88
N LEU A 3 -16.79 -1.22 -53.71
CA LEU A 3 -15.70 -0.25 -53.53
C LEU A 3 -16.09 0.95 -52.66
N ILE A 4 -17.38 1.19 -52.46
CA ILE A 4 -17.88 2.34 -51.67
C ILE A 4 -17.88 1.99 -50.17
N LEU A 5 -18.19 0.75 -49.79
CA LEU A 5 -18.19 0.31 -48.39
C LEU A 5 -16.77 0.29 -47.79
N SER A 6 -15.77 -0.13 -48.58
CA SER A 6 -14.36 -0.18 -48.16
C SER A 6 -13.80 1.19 -47.78
N LYS A 7 -14.20 2.26 -48.49
CA LYS A 7 -13.77 3.63 -48.16
C LYS A 7 -14.41 4.18 -46.89
N ILE A 8 -15.67 3.82 -46.61
CA ILE A 8 -16.38 4.29 -45.41
C ILE A 8 -15.77 3.68 -44.14
N VAL A 9 -15.37 2.40 -44.19
CA VAL A 9 -14.68 1.74 -43.05
C VAL A 9 -13.33 2.39 -42.74
N LEU A 10 -12.59 2.81 -43.77
CA LEU A 10 -11.27 3.45 -43.60
C LEU A 10 -11.38 4.85 -42.99
N VAL A 11 -12.45 5.59 -43.31
CA VAL A 11 -12.71 6.93 -42.74
C VAL A 11 -13.13 6.84 -41.28
N PHE A 12 -13.87 5.80 -40.87
CA PHE A 12 -14.23 5.59 -39.45
C PHE A 12 -13.03 5.23 -38.56
N LEU A 13 -11.98 4.61 -39.12
CA LEU A 13 -10.71 4.35 -38.41
C LEU A 13 -9.91 5.63 -38.11
N LEU A 14 -10.17 6.71 -38.84
CA LEU A 14 -9.56 8.04 -38.63
C LEU A 14 -10.33 8.91 -37.62
N ILE A 15 -11.55 8.50 -37.22
CA ILE A 15 -12.38 9.19 -36.21
C ILE A 15 -12.34 8.41 -34.89
N ILE A 16 -11.23 7.73 -34.59
CA ILE A 16 -10.91 7.46 -33.19
C ILE A 16 -10.53 8.84 -32.62
N PRO A 17 -11.16 9.31 -31.54
CA PRO A 17 -10.60 10.45 -30.84
C PRO A 17 -9.21 9.97 -30.40
N LEU A 18 -8.17 10.48 -31.07
CA LEU A 18 -6.90 10.68 -30.41
C LEU A 18 -7.24 11.65 -29.26
N VAL A 19 -7.76 11.09 -28.17
CA VAL A 19 -7.58 11.65 -26.85
C VAL A 19 -6.10 11.96 -26.82
N PRO A 20 -5.67 13.19 -26.51
CA PRO A 20 -4.28 13.47 -26.31
C PRO A 20 -3.85 12.63 -25.10
N THR A 21 -3.42 11.40 -25.35
CA THR A 21 -2.36 10.79 -24.59
C THR A 21 -1.21 11.77 -24.67
N TYR A 22 -0.42 11.87 -23.61
CA TYR A 22 0.70 12.81 -23.52
C TYR A 22 0.33 14.24 -23.09
N GLY A 23 -0.22 14.35 -21.88
CA GLY A 23 0.39 15.32 -20.99
C GLY A 23 1.87 14.97 -20.82
N THR A 24 2.75 15.96 -20.85
CA THR A 24 4.20 15.76 -20.71
C THR A 24 4.51 14.91 -19.46
N ASP A 25 5.66 14.23 -19.40
CA ASP A 25 6.03 13.44 -18.21
C ASP A 25 5.99 14.29 -16.93
N LYS A 26 6.28 15.59 -17.06
CA LYS A 26 6.10 16.60 -16.01
C LYS A 26 4.65 16.74 -15.55
N GLU A 27 3.69 16.89 -16.47
CA GLU A 27 2.26 16.99 -16.13
C GLU A 27 1.72 15.70 -15.48
N LYS A 28 2.14 14.53 -15.97
CA LYS A 28 1.77 13.24 -15.35
C LYS A 28 2.30 13.14 -13.93
N PHE A 29 3.54 13.58 -13.71
CA PHE A 29 4.17 13.60 -12.39
C PHE A 29 3.48 14.59 -11.44
N GLU A 30 3.18 15.80 -11.89
CA GLU A 30 2.43 16.80 -11.09
C GLU A 30 1.02 16.29 -10.74
N LYS A 31 0.32 15.69 -11.70
CA LYS A 31 -0.99 15.08 -11.47
C LYS A 31 -0.91 13.95 -10.46
N LEU A 32 0.11 13.10 -10.55
CA LEU A 32 0.35 12.01 -9.61
C LEU A 32 0.59 12.53 -8.19
N ASN A 33 1.44 13.54 -8.03
CA ASN A 33 1.70 14.17 -6.73
C ASN A 33 0.45 14.78 -6.11
N LYS A 34 -0.38 15.47 -6.92
CA LYS A 34 -1.67 16.01 -6.46
C LYS A 34 -2.60 14.91 -5.95
N LEU A 35 -2.69 13.79 -6.68
CA LEU A 35 -3.49 12.64 -6.26
C LEU A 35 -2.95 12.00 -4.97
N TYR A 36 -1.63 11.96 -4.77
CA TYR A 36 -1.04 11.49 -3.53
C TYR A 36 -1.38 12.37 -2.33
N MET A 37 -1.32 13.69 -2.51
CA MET A 37 -1.73 14.62 -1.46
C MET A 37 -3.21 14.44 -1.12
N LEU A 38 -4.08 14.33 -2.14
CA LEU A 38 -5.52 14.11 -1.93
C LEU A 38 -5.80 12.81 -1.19
N TYR A 39 -5.11 11.71 -1.53
CA TYR A 39 -5.24 10.44 -0.82
C TYR A 39 -4.87 10.60 0.66
N ASN A 40 -3.74 11.24 0.96
CA ASN A 40 -3.26 11.41 2.33
C ASN A 40 -4.16 12.34 3.18
N LEU A 41 -4.85 13.28 2.55
CA LEU A 41 -5.76 14.22 3.21
C LEU A 41 -7.21 13.69 3.30
N SER A 42 -7.55 12.68 2.50
CA SER A 42 -8.89 12.14 2.49
C SER A 42 -9.10 11.23 3.70
N ASN A 43 -10.19 11.49 4.43
CA ASN A 43 -10.71 10.60 5.47
C ASN A 43 -12.04 9.94 5.02
N ASN A 44 -12.39 10.07 3.74
CA ASN A 44 -13.63 9.57 3.17
C ASN A 44 -13.33 8.40 2.22
N LEU A 45 -13.87 7.22 2.52
CA LEU A 45 -13.61 5.98 1.78
C LEU A 45 -13.96 6.09 0.28
N PRO A 46 -15.17 6.55 -0.13
CA PRO A 46 -15.47 6.80 -1.54
C PRO A 46 -14.43 7.68 -2.26
N LYS A 47 -14.07 8.82 -1.66
CA LYS A 47 -13.09 9.75 -2.27
C LYS A 47 -11.68 9.17 -2.32
N GLU A 48 -11.30 8.39 -1.32
CA GLU A 48 -10.03 7.63 -1.34
C GLU A 48 -10.02 6.67 -2.53
N LEU A 49 -11.10 5.90 -2.74
CA LEU A 49 -11.21 4.95 -3.84
C LEU A 49 -11.20 5.61 -5.22
N GLU A 50 -11.92 6.72 -5.39
CA GLU A 50 -11.87 7.54 -6.62
C GLU A 50 -10.45 8.00 -6.92
N THR A 51 -9.75 8.51 -5.91
CA THR A 51 -8.35 8.97 -6.04
C THR A 51 -7.42 7.81 -6.41
N ILE A 52 -7.57 6.65 -5.78
CA ILE A 52 -6.80 5.44 -6.10
C ILE A 52 -7.03 5.03 -7.55
N ASN A 53 -8.29 4.97 -7.99
CA ASN A 53 -8.64 4.59 -9.37
C ASN A 53 -8.05 5.55 -10.40
N ALA A 54 -7.99 6.84 -10.10
CA ALA A 54 -7.34 7.83 -10.96
C ALA A 54 -5.81 7.61 -11.11
N ILE A 55 -5.16 7.00 -10.11
CA ILE A 55 -3.71 6.68 -10.14
C ILE A 55 -3.41 5.47 -11.04
N LYS A 56 -4.38 4.55 -11.26
CA LYS A 56 -4.18 3.28 -11.99
C LYS A 56 -3.45 3.43 -13.33
N ASN A 57 -3.81 4.45 -14.10
CA ASN A 57 -3.24 4.70 -15.43
C ASN A 57 -1.95 5.53 -15.40
N LEU A 58 -1.56 6.04 -14.23
CA LEU A 58 -0.36 6.87 -14.02
C LEU A 58 0.78 6.07 -13.37
N ASN A 59 0.46 5.26 -12.35
CA ASN A 59 1.43 4.43 -11.65
C ASN A 59 0.76 3.16 -11.11
N LEU A 60 0.99 2.04 -11.81
CA LEU A 60 0.32 0.77 -11.52
C LEU A 60 0.78 0.13 -10.20
N GLU A 61 2.08 0.17 -9.91
CA GLU A 61 2.64 -0.37 -8.67
C GLU A 61 2.06 0.35 -7.44
N TYR A 62 1.98 1.67 -7.53
CA TYR A 62 1.42 2.47 -6.44
C TYR A 62 -0.10 2.31 -6.32
N TYR A 63 -0.79 2.14 -7.45
CA TYR A 63 -2.21 1.76 -7.44
C TYR A 63 -2.44 0.46 -6.67
N TYR A 64 -1.63 -0.57 -6.90
CA TYR A 64 -1.73 -1.83 -6.15
C TYR A 64 -1.48 -1.63 -4.66
N LEU A 65 -0.44 -0.87 -4.29
CA LEU A 65 -0.13 -0.56 -2.90
C LEU A 65 -1.29 0.15 -2.19
N LEU A 66 -1.83 1.21 -2.79
CA LEU A 66 -2.95 1.94 -2.18
C LEU A 66 -4.23 1.12 -2.13
N MET A 67 -4.49 0.30 -3.15
CA MET A 67 -5.65 -0.58 -3.16
C MET A 67 -5.57 -1.62 -2.05
N THR A 68 -4.39 -2.22 -1.82
CA THR A 68 -4.17 -3.11 -0.68
C THR A 68 -4.48 -2.41 0.65
N LYS A 69 -3.98 -1.18 0.86
CA LYS A 69 -4.28 -0.41 2.08
C LYS A 69 -5.76 -0.12 2.25
N TYR A 70 -6.41 0.31 1.17
CA TYR A 70 -7.84 0.60 1.17
C TYR A 70 -8.67 -0.64 1.53
N LEU A 71 -8.36 -1.79 0.92
CA LEU A 71 -9.04 -3.05 1.17
C LEU A 71 -8.85 -3.53 2.61
N LEU A 72 -7.65 -3.36 3.18
CA LEU A 72 -7.41 -3.64 4.61
C LEU A 72 -8.24 -2.75 5.53
N LYS A 73 -8.39 -1.46 5.21
CA LYS A 73 -9.21 -0.51 5.99
C LYS A 73 -10.68 -0.96 6.06
N ILE A 74 -11.17 -1.60 5.01
CA ILE A 74 -12.53 -2.18 4.95
C ILE A 74 -12.57 -3.69 5.24
N LYS A 75 -11.49 -4.26 5.81
CA LYS A 75 -11.38 -5.67 6.26
C LYS A 75 -11.55 -6.72 5.15
N LYS A 76 -11.23 -6.37 3.91
CA LYS A 76 -11.20 -7.28 2.75
C LYS A 76 -9.82 -7.90 2.57
N TYR A 77 -9.45 -8.82 3.46
CA TYR A 77 -8.09 -9.36 3.55
C TYR A 77 -7.67 -10.20 2.35
N GLU A 78 -8.58 -11.02 1.81
CA GLU A 78 -8.29 -11.86 0.65
C GLU A 78 -8.05 -11.00 -0.60
N GLU A 79 -8.92 -10.04 -0.87
CA GLU A 79 -8.73 -9.10 -1.98
C GLU A 79 -7.48 -8.25 -1.79
N ALA A 80 -7.19 -7.79 -0.56
CA ALA A 80 -5.97 -7.06 -0.26
C ALA A 80 -4.71 -7.87 -0.59
N ASN A 81 -4.70 -9.16 -0.25
CA ASN A 81 -3.62 -10.10 -0.58
C ASN A 81 -3.48 -10.27 -2.10
N ASN A 82 -4.59 -10.40 -2.81
CA ASN A 82 -4.59 -10.52 -4.27
C ASN A 82 -4.01 -9.29 -4.97
N PHE A 83 -4.22 -8.09 -4.43
CA PHE A 83 -3.56 -6.87 -4.93
C PHE A 83 -2.09 -6.82 -4.55
N LEU A 84 -1.72 -7.19 -3.33
CA LEU A 84 -0.34 -7.16 -2.86
C LEU A 84 0.55 -8.10 -3.67
N LYS A 85 0.05 -9.28 -4.05
CA LYS A 85 0.74 -10.26 -4.91
C LYS A 85 1.04 -9.74 -6.33
N LYS A 86 0.35 -8.69 -6.79
CA LYS A 86 0.58 -8.08 -8.11
C LYS A 86 1.73 -7.08 -8.10
N MET A 87 2.18 -6.66 -6.92
CA MET A 87 3.32 -5.75 -6.79
C MET A 87 4.61 -6.45 -7.17
N LYS A 88 5.48 -5.74 -7.90
CA LYS A 88 6.87 -6.16 -8.08
C LYS A 88 7.66 -5.90 -6.80
N GLU A 89 8.84 -6.50 -6.72
CA GLU A 89 9.75 -6.24 -5.60
C GLU A 89 10.12 -4.74 -5.56
N PRO A 90 9.81 -4.04 -4.45
CA PRO A 90 10.08 -2.61 -4.34
C PRO A 90 11.59 -2.35 -4.21
N LYS A 91 12.04 -1.28 -4.88
CA LYS A 91 13.47 -0.91 -4.92
C LYS A 91 13.89 -0.04 -3.73
N ASP A 92 12.98 0.77 -3.20
CA ASP A 92 13.27 1.70 -2.11
C ASP A 92 12.87 1.12 -0.75
N LYS A 93 13.64 1.46 0.29
CA LYS A 93 13.46 0.94 1.65
C LYS A 93 12.10 1.29 2.24
N ASN A 94 11.52 2.44 1.88
CA ASN A 94 10.23 2.87 2.42
C ASN A 94 9.09 1.99 1.90
N THR A 95 9.05 1.76 0.59
CA THR A 95 8.05 0.86 -0.02
C THR A 95 8.27 -0.59 0.41
N GLN A 96 9.53 -1.04 0.57
CA GLN A 96 9.84 -2.35 1.14
C GLN A 96 9.25 -2.53 2.54
N ASN A 97 9.44 -1.54 3.41
CA ASN A 97 8.89 -1.54 4.77
C ASN A 97 7.36 -1.54 4.76
N GLU A 98 6.74 -0.75 3.89
CA GLU A 98 5.28 -0.71 3.77
C GLU A 98 4.72 -2.04 3.28
N VAL A 99 5.33 -2.65 2.26
CA VAL A 99 4.93 -3.98 1.77
C VAL A 99 5.09 -5.05 2.84
N LEU A 100 6.19 -5.03 3.60
CA LEU A 100 6.39 -5.95 4.72
C LEU A 100 5.31 -5.76 5.80
N LEU A 101 5.00 -4.53 6.17
CA LEU A 101 3.92 -4.23 7.12
C LEU A 101 2.57 -4.79 6.64
N LEU A 102 2.22 -4.60 5.36
CA LEU A 102 0.98 -5.11 4.78
C LEU A 102 0.94 -6.65 4.79
N LYS A 103 2.06 -7.32 4.47
CA LYS A 103 2.18 -8.79 4.57
C LYS A 103 1.94 -9.27 6.00
N LEU A 104 2.49 -8.57 6.99
CA LEU A 104 2.32 -8.93 8.41
C LEU A 104 0.87 -8.77 8.88
N ILE A 105 0.17 -7.74 8.41
CA ILE A 105 -1.24 -7.52 8.74
C ILE A 105 -2.12 -8.60 8.08
N ILE A 106 -1.90 -8.90 6.80
CA ILE A 106 -2.69 -9.88 6.05
C ILE A 106 -2.53 -11.29 6.63
N ASN A 107 -1.33 -11.64 7.10
CA ASN A 107 -1.00 -12.98 7.58
C ASN A 107 -0.91 -13.07 9.11
N GLU A 108 -1.49 -12.12 9.86
CA GLU A 108 -1.28 -12.02 11.32
C GLU A 108 -1.57 -13.33 12.08
N ASP A 109 -2.60 -14.07 11.65
CA ASP A 109 -3.00 -15.33 12.26
C ASP A 109 -2.06 -16.50 11.91
N ASN A 110 -1.36 -16.43 10.78
CA ASN A 110 -0.55 -17.53 10.24
C ASN A 110 0.94 -17.40 10.53
N ILE A 111 1.39 -16.24 11.02
CA ILE A 111 2.80 -16.02 11.33
C ILE A 111 3.23 -16.87 12.52
N SER A 112 4.32 -17.60 12.33
CA SER A 112 4.96 -18.45 13.34
C SER A 112 5.90 -17.66 14.25
N GLU A 113 6.27 -18.25 15.38
CA GLU A 113 7.24 -17.67 16.31
C GLU A 113 8.64 -17.55 15.69
N ASP A 114 9.04 -18.51 14.87
CA ASP A 114 10.33 -18.53 14.19
C ASP A 114 10.42 -17.37 13.19
N GLU A 115 9.38 -17.14 12.40
CA GLU A 115 9.31 -15.97 11.49
C GLU A 115 9.43 -14.65 12.24
N ILE A 116 8.77 -14.52 13.41
CA ILE A 116 8.90 -13.33 14.26
C ILE A 116 10.35 -13.17 14.72
N ASN A 117 10.98 -14.24 15.19
CA ASN A 117 12.36 -14.21 15.66
C ASN A 117 13.35 -13.85 14.55
N GLU A 118 13.21 -14.41 13.35
CA GLU A 118 14.02 -14.07 12.18
C GLU A 118 13.91 -12.59 11.81
N LEU A 119 12.70 -12.04 11.80
CA LEU A 119 12.49 -10.63 11.53
C LEU A 119 13.16 -9.78 12.62
N LEU A 120 12.99 -10.13 13.90
CA LEU A 120 13.60 -9.42 15.02
C LEU A 120 15.12 -9.52 15.06
N GLN A 121 15.77 -10.49 14.41
CA GLN A 121 17.23 -10.49 14.29
C GLN A 121 17.74 -9.34 13.40
N LYS A 122 16.89 -8.80 12.53
CA LYS A 122 17.17 -7.63 11.68
C LYS A 122 16.82 -6.30 12.36
N ASP A 123 16.66 -6.28 13.69
CA ASP A 123 16.08 -5.18 14.47
C ASP A 123 16.75 -3.80 14.35
N LYS A 124 17.99 -3.71 13.86
CA LYS A 124 18.66 -2.41 13.62
C LYS A 124 18.08 -1.68 12.41
N ASP A 125 17.45 -2.40 11.49
CA ASP A 125 16.95 -1.87 10.21
C ASP A 125 15.43 -1.85 10.09
N LEU A 126 14.72 -2.49 11.02
CA LEU A 126 13.27 -2.58 10.99
C LEU A 126 12.60 -1.25 11.36
N ASP A 127 11.63 -0.87 10.53
CA ASP A 127 10.74 0.26 10.81
C ASP A 127 9.93 0.00 12.10
N ILE A 128 9.71 1.05 12.89
CA ILE A 128 8.99 0.95 14.15
C ILE A 128 7.57 0.40 13.99
N LYS A 129 6.87 0.70 12.89
CA LYS A 129 5.53 0.19 12.62
C LYS A 129 5.53 -1.33 12.47
N ILE A 130 6.57 -1.89 11.84
CA ILE A 130 6.76 -3.33 11.71
C ILE A 130 6.97 -3.94 13.10
N ILE A 131 7.84 -3.35 13.93
CA ILE A 131 8.09 -3.82 15.30
C ILE A 131 6.80 -3.82 16.13
N TYR A 132 5.97 -2.78 16.01
CA TYR A 132 4.66 -2.74 16.67
C TYR A 132 3.69 -3.81 16.15
N GLN A 133 3.67 -4.08 14.84
CA GLN A 133 2.83 -5.14 14.30
C GLN A 133 3.27 -6.52 14.81
N LEU A 134 4.58 -6.79 14.85
CA LEU A 134 5.13 -8.02 15.44
C LEU A 134 4.77 -8.14 16.92
N TYR A 135 4.80 -7.04 17.67
CA TYR A 135 4.33 -7.04 19.06
C TYR A 135 2.85 -7.41 19.16
N ASN A 136 1.98 -6.86 18.30
CA ASN A 136 0.55 -7.17 18.32
C ASN A 136 0.28 -8.65 18.04
N ILE A 137 0.98 -9.22 17.05
CA ILE A 137 0.90 -10.64 16.69
C ILE A 137 1.39 -11.50 17.86
N ALA A 138 2.59 -11.20 18.39
CA ALA A 138 3.20 -11.95 19.49
C ALA A 138 2.36 -11.89 20.77
N ARG A 139 1.70 -10.76 21.06
CA ARG A 139 0.86 -10.60 22.25
C ARG A 139 -0.30 -11.61 22.31
N ILE A 140 -0.78 -12.09 21.16
CA ILE A 140 -1.87 -13.07 21.09
C ILE A 140 -1.31 -14.50 21.16
N LYS A 141 -0.11 -14.72 20.60
CA LYS A 141 0.47 -16.06 20.41
C LYS A 141 1.40 -16.49 21.53
N ASN A 142 2.27 -15.60 22.02
CA ASN A 142 3.35 -15.92 22.96
C ASN A 142 3.75 -14.72 23.82
N ASP A 143 3.40 -14.77 25.10
CA ASP A 143 3.69 -13.72 26.07
C ASP A 143 5.19 -13.43 26.21
N THR A 144 6.04 -14.45 26.17
CA THR A 144 7.50 -14.31 26.31
C THR A 144 8.10 -13.51 25.16
N ILE A 145 7.72 -13.84 23.92
CA ILE A 145 8.16 -13.11 22.73
C ILE A 145 7.61 -11.67 22.77
N SER A 146 6.34 -11.50 23.15
CA SER A 146 5.72 -10.18 23.26
C SER A 146 6.48 -9.26 24.25
N LEU A 147 6.91 -9.80 25.39
CA LEU A 147 7.69 -9.07 26.40
C LEU A 147 9.06 -8.67 25.88
N ARG A 148 9.74 -9.57 25.16
CA ARG A 148 11.01 -9.26 24.50
C ARG A 148 10.85 -8.12 23.49
N ILE A 149 9.82 -8.15 22.65
CA ILE A 149 9.56 -7.07 21.67
C ILE A 149 9.23 -5.77 22.39
N LYS A 150 8.39 -5.82 23.44
CA LYS A 150 8.08 -4.65 24.28
C LYS A 150 9.33 -3.99 24.85
N ASN A 151 10.30 -4.79 25.31
CA ASN A 151 11.59 -4.28 25.80
C ASN A 151 12.42 -3.62 24.69
N ILE A 152 12.40 -4.16 23.47
CA ILE A 152 13.04 -3.54 22.30
C ILE A 152 12.41 -2.16 22.03
N ILE A 153 11.07 -2.07 22.02
CA ILE A 153 10.35 -0.81 21.81
C ILE A 153 10.69 0.20 22.90
N LEU A 154 10.65 -0.20 24.17
CA LEU A 154 10.98 0.66 25.32
C LEU A 154 12.41 1.22 25.25
N LYS A 155 13.36 0.38 24.84
CA LYS A 155 14.79 0.76 24.77
C LYS A 155 15.11 1.67 23.59
N LYS A 156 14.56 1.36 22.40
CA LYS A 156 14.88 2.10 21.15
C LYS A 156 13.97 3.30 20.90
N TYR A 157 12.73 3.27 21.39
CA TYR A 157 11.70 4.25 21.09
C TYR A 157 10.92 4.71 22.34
N PRO A 158 11.60 5.25 23.37
CA PRO A 158 10.95 5.59 24.64
C PRO A 158 9.83 6.64 24.51
N LYS A 159 9.91 7.55 23.52
CA LYS A 159 8.89 8.58 23.28
C LYS A 159 7.67 8.09 22.46
N SER A 160 7.81 7.02 21.66
CA SER A 160 6.73 6.59 20.75
C SER A 160 5.55 5.95 21.48
N ILE A 161 5.80 5.35 22.66
CA ILE A 161 4.77 4.75 23.51
C ILE A 161 3.82 5.82 24.06
N TYR A 162 4.34 6.99 24.41
CA TYR A 162 3.52 8.10 24.90
C TYR A 162 2.72 8.76 23.77
N SER A 163 3.30 8.94 22.58
CA SER A 163 2.59 9.53 21.43
C SER A 163 1.53 8.60 20.80
N TYR A 164 1.73 7.27 20.80
CA TYR A 164 0.70 6.34 20.30
C TYR A 164 -0.48 6.18 21.26
N LYS A 165 -0.28 6.40 22.57
CA LYS A 165 -1.36 6.42 23.56
C LYS A 165 -2.27 7.66 23.40
N ILE A 166 -1.69 8.81 23.04
CA ILE A 166 -2.46 10.06 22.89
C ILE A 166 -3.43 9.98 21.69
N LYS A 167 -3.02 9.39 20.55
CA LYS A 167 -3.88 9.27 19.35
C LYS A 167 -5.03 8.26 19.41
N ARG A 168 -5.13 7.43 20.45
CA ARG A 168 -6.29 6.52 20.64
C ARG A 168 -7.38 7.11 21.53
N ASN A 169 -7.10 8.24 22.19
CA ASN A 169 -8.00 8.90 23.12
C ASN A 169 -8.49 10.27 22.61
N GLU A 170 -8.19 10.63 21.36
CA GLU A 170 -8.82 11.74 20.61
C GLU A 170 -9.72 11.14 19.52
#